data_AF-A0A8T5N8S3-F1
#
_entry.id   AF-A0A8T5N8S3-F1
#
_cell.length_a   1.000
_cell.length_b   1.000
_cell.length_c   1.000
_cell.angle_alpha   90.00
_cell.angle_beta   90.00
_cell.angle_gamma   90.00
#
_symmetry.space_group_name_H-M   'P 1'
#
loop_
_entity.id
_entity.type
_entity.pdbx_description
1 polymer ?
#
loop_
_entity_poly.entity_id
_entity_poly.type
_entity_poly.pdbx_seq_one_letter_code
_entity_poly.pdbx_strand_id
1 'polypeptide(L)'
;MRKPVIIIIILLLVLAISVIFVISMQRNTAVIVVEVTLAQPPDNNIEHIISNVNASLSYVTNMDMPKETPLISPGITVVLIQDMKVRSGWYSVGIPASGIYGNYTIKVKPYDDFNISRPFVVLTRVMDPTEKEVSVKRTEYKIS
;
A
#
# COMPACT_ATOMS: atom_id res chain seq x y z
N MET A 1 -59.15 6.00 2.09
CA MET A 1 -57.93 6.56 1.47
C MET A 1 -56.65 6.34 2.32
N ARG A 2 -56.36 5.11 2.80
CA ARG A 2 -55.16 4.85 3.66
C ARG A 2 -54.11 3.93 3.03
N LYS A 3 -54.46 3.18 1.98
CA LYS A 3 -53.57 2.23 1.31
C LYS A 3 -52.35 2.85 0.60
N PRO A 4 -52.44 4.02 -0.09
CA PRO A 4 -51.25 4.56 -0.77
C PRO A 4 -50.20 5.12 0.19
N VAL A 5 -50.63 5.66 1.35
CA VAL A 5 -49.74 6.24 2.35
C VAL A 5 -48.87 5.16 3.01
N ILE A 6 -49.43 3.98 3.29
CA ILE A 6 -48.69 2.86 3.88
C ILE A 6 -47.61 2.34 2.93
N ILE A 7 -47.89 2.28 1.63
CA ILE A 7 -46.92 1.83 0.61
C ILE A 7 -45.73 2.81 0.53
N ILE A 8 -46.00 4.12 0.56
CA ILE A 8 -44.95 5.15 0.53
C ILE A 8 -44.02 5.05 1.75
N ILE A 9 -44.59 4.84 2.95
CA ILE A 9 -43.81 4.70 4.19
C ILE A 9 -42.90 3.48 4.14
N ILE A 10 -43.41 2.33 3.66
CA ILE A 10 -42.61 1.10 3.53
C ILE A 10 -41.46 1.33 2.54
N LEU A 11 -41.71 2.01 1.42
CA LEU A 11 -40.70 2.26 0.39
C LEU A 11 -39.59 3.18 0.92
N LEU A 12 -39.94 4.21 1.69
CA LEU A 12 -38.98 5.08 2.39
C LEU A 12 -38.14 4.31 3.42
N LEU A 13 -38.76 3.38 4.16
CA LEU A 13 -38.08 2.59 5.18
C LEU A 13 -37.07 1.62 4.55
N VAL A 14 -37.43 0.96 3.45
CA VAL A 14 -36.52 0.09 2.69
C VAL A 14 -35.37 0.89 2.10
N LEU A 15 -35.62 2.09 1.58
CA LEU A 15 -34.57 2.97 1.07
C LEU A 15 -33.60 3.40 2.19
N ALA A 16 -34.12 3.77 3.36
CA ALA A 16 -33.32 4.16 4.52
C ALA A 16 -32.44 3.00 5.03
N ILE A 17 -32.99 1.79 5.13
CA ILE A 17 -32.24 0.59 5.52
C ILE A 17 -31.14 0.28 4.50
N SER A 18 -31.43 0.45 3.20
CA SER A 18 -30.46 0.19 2.12
C SER A 18 -29.28 1.16 2.19
N VAL A 19 -29.52 2.44 2.49
CA VAL A 19 -28.47 3.46 2.67
C VAL A 19 -27.59 3.14 3.89
N ILE A 20 -28.19 2.74 5.02
CA ILE A 20 -27.44 2.33 6.23
C ILE A 20 -26.58 1.10 5.94
N PHE A 21 -27.10 0.13 5.21
CA PHE A 21 -26.37 -1.08 4.86
C PHE A 21 -25.16 -0.78 3.96
N VAL A 22 -25.30 0.11 2.98
CA VAL A 22 -24.19 0.55 2.11
C VAL A 22 -23.10 1.29 2.90
N ILE A 23 -23.47 2.15 3.84
CA ILE A 23 -22.50 2.88 4.69
C ILE A 23 -21.79 1.92 5.65
N SER A 24 -22.51 0.96 6.23
CA SER A 24 -21.95 -0.03 7.15
C SER A 24 -21.02 -1.06 6.48
N MET A 25 -21.05 -1.17 5.15
CA MET A 25 -20.29 -2.18 4.40
C MET A 25 -18.92 -1.68 3.91
N GLN A 26 -18.47 -0.49 4.31
CA GLN A 26 -17.08 -0.06 4.11
C GLN A 26 -16.14 -0.94 4.94
N ARG A 27 -15.65 -2.02 4.33
CA ARG A 27 -14.72 -2.96 4.96
C ARG A 27 -13.34 -2.32 5.05
N ASN A 28 -12.86 -2.10 6.27
CA ASN A 28 -11.47 -1.75 6.53
C ASN A 28 -10.54 -2.79 5.87
N THR A 29 -9.65 -2.32 4.99
CA THR A 29 -8.67 -3.18 4.31
C THR A 29 -7.34 -3.11 5.05
N ALA A 30 -6.79 -4.28 5.38
CA ALA A 30 -5.45 -4.40 5.96
C ALA A 30 -4.39 -4.07 4.91
N VAL A 31 -3.46 -3.19 5.28
CA VAL A 31 -2.34 -2.77 4.43
C VAL A 31 -1.04 -2.77 5.23
N ILE A 32 0.07 -3.04 4.56
CA ILE A 32 1.40 -2.84 5.11
C ILE A 32 1.86 -1.44 4.70
N VAL A 33 2.07 -0.58 5.68
CA VAL A 33 2.66 0.74 5.47
C VAL A 33 4.16 0.57 5.55
N VAL A 34 4.83 0.85 4.43
CA VAL A 34 6.28 0.79 4.30
C VAL A 34 6.81 2.21 4.26
N GLU A 35 7.63 2.57 5.24
CA GLU A 35 8.33 3.84 5.28
C GLU A 35 9.77 3.63 4.81
N VAL A 36 10.15 4.31 3.74
CA VAL A 36 11.48 4.24 3.14
C VAL A 36 12.17 5.57 3.36
N THR A 37 13.36 5.55 3.95
CA THR A 37 14.21 6.75 4.09
C THR A 37 15.34 6.69 3.10
N LEU A 38 15.37 7.64 2.17
CA LEU A 38 16.50 7.87 1.28
C LEU A 38 17.38 8.96 1.89
N ALA A 39 18.67 8.68 2.09
CA ALA A 39 19.63 9.64 2.62
C ALA A 39 20.91 9.63 1.80
N GLN A 40 21.67 10.73 1.88
CA GLN A 40 22.97 10.78 1.24
C GLN A 40 23.91 9.76 1.91
N PRO A 41 24.45 8.79 1.16
CA PRO A 41 25.29 7.76 1.73
C PRO A 41 26.67 8.35 2.09
N PRO A 42 27.26 7.96 3.23
CA PRO A 42 28.51 8.56 3.74
C PRO A 42 29.73 8.27 2.86
N ASP A 43 29.69 7.19 2.08
CA ASP A 43 30.70 6.76 1.13
C ASP A 43 30.46 7.33 -0.29
N ASN A 44 29.42 8.14 -0.48
CA ASN A 44 28.91 8.59 -1.79
C ASN A 44 28.56 7.44 -2.75
N ASN A 45 28.40 6.20 -2.26
CA ASN A 45 27.94 5.09 -3.07
C ASN A 45 26.41 5.11 -3.15
N ILE A 46 25.88 5.47 -4.32
CA ILE A 46 24.44 5.54 -4.56
C ILE A 46 23.70 4.22 -4.32
N GLU A 47 24.39 3.07 -4.32
CA GLU A 47 23.80 1.77 -3.96
C GLU A 47 23.32 1.73 -2.50
N HIS A 48 23.86 2.60 -1.64
CA HIS A 48 23.52 2.71 -0.21
C HIS A 48 22.56 3.86 0.12
N ILE A 49 21.92 4.47 -0.89
CA ILE A 49 20.91 5.53 -0.72
C ILE A 49 19.74 5.12 0.21
N ILE A 50 19.33 3.84 0.20
CA ILE A 50 18.26 3.35 1.08
C ILE A 50 18.80 3.18 2.51
N SER A 51 18.79 4.27 3.28
CA SER A 51 19.29 4.29 4.65
C SER A 51 18.43 3.45 5.59
N ASN A 52 17.10 3.51 5.47
CA ASN A 52 16.18 2.78 6.32
C ASN A 52 14.94 2.31 5.55
N VAL A 53 14.41 1.17 5.98
CA VAL A 53 13.07 0.70 5.61
C VAL A 53 12.41 0.32 6.92
N ASN A 54 11.17 0.71 7.12
CA ASN A 54 10.32 0.28 8.24
C ASN A 54 8.98 -0.22 7.68
N ALA A 55 8.34 -1.17 8.35
CA ALA A 55 7.06 -1.71 7.92
C ALA A 55 6.12 -1.93 9.11
N SER A 56 4.87 -1.48 8.97
CA SER A 56 3.85 -1.63 10.00
C SER A 56 2.48 -1.98 9.42
N LEU A 57 1.66 -2.72 10.16
CA LEU A 57 0.27 -2.97 9.80
C LEU A 57 -0.58 -1.72 10.01
N SER A 58 -1.45 -1.42 9.05
CA SER A 58 -2.49 -0.40 9.20
C SER A 58 -3.79 -0.84 8.54
N TYR A 59 -4.88 -0.15 8.86
CA TYR A 59 -6.20 -0.39 8.30
C TYR A 59 -6.68 0.89 7.63
N VAL A 60 -7.09 0.77 6.37
CA VAL A 60 -7.60 1.90 5.59
C VAL A 60 -9.02 1.65 5.13
N THR A 61 -9.86 2.68 5.19
CA THR A 61 -11.31 2.59 4.96
C THR A 61 -11.66 2.25 3.52
N ASN A 62 -10.76 2.56 2.58
CA ASN A 62 -10.78 2.08 1.20
C ASN A 62 -9.35 2.14 0.65
N MET A 63 -8.95 1.09 -0.04
CA MET A 63 -7.78 1.12 -0.90
C MET A 63 -8.14 0.39 -2.18
N ASP A 64 -8.22 1.13 -3.28
CA ASP A 64 -8.24 0.48 -4.58
C ASP A 64 -6.98 -0.37 -4.68
N MET A 65 -7.16 -1.66 -4.90
CA MET A 65 -6.05 -2.53 -5.23
C MET A 65 -5.46 -1.93 -6.51
N PRO A 66 -4.19 -1.48 -6.53
CA PRO A 66 -3.63 -1.00 -7.76
C PRO A 66 -3.65 -2.17 -8.73
N LYS A 67 -4.40 -2.00 -9.83
CA LYS A 67 -4.10 -2.73 -11.06
C LYS A 67 -2.62 -2.49 -11.29
N GLU A 68 -1.81 -3.56 -11.30
CA GLU A 68 -0.35 -3.55 -11.40
C GLU A 68 0.18 -2.16 -11.78
N THR A 69 0.55 -1.36 -10.77
CA THR A 69 0.96 0.02 -11.05
C THR A 69 2.16 -0.07 -11.96
N PRO A 70 2.18 0.59 -13.14
CA PRO A 70 3.38 0.63 -13.95
C PRO A 70 4.53 1.11 -13.07
N LEU A 71 5.69 0.45 -13.19
CA LEU A 71 6.89 0.85 -12.46
C LEU A 71 7.13 2.33 -12.78
N ILE A 72 7.09 3.17 -11.75
CA ILE A 72 7.32 4.61 -11.92
C ILE A 72 8.82 4.84 -11.84
N SER A 73 9.34 5.54 -12.84
CA SER A 73 10.74 5.86 -13.02
C SER A 73 10.90 7.37 -13.27
N PRO A 74 11.73 8.09 -12.51
CA PRO A 74 12.42 7.65 -11.30
C PRO A 74 11.44 7.39 -10.15
N GLY A 75 11.71 6.36 -9.34
CA GLY A 75 10.78 5.98 -8.29
C GLY A 75 11.31 4.96 -7.29
N ILE A 76 10.63 4.88 -6.15
CA ILE A 76 10.84 3.86 -5.13
C ILE A 76 9.79 2.78 -5.35
N THR A 77 10.22 1.54 -5.52
CA THR A 77 9.33 0.40 -5.69
C THR A 77 9.43 -0.55 -4.50
N VAL A 78 8.29 -1.07 -4.08
CA VAL A 78 8.18 -1.98 -2.94
C VAL A 78 7.34 -3.18 -3.30
N VAL A 79 7.81 -4.35 -2.87
CA VAL A 79 7.08 -5.61 -2.94
C VAL A 79 7.25 -6.41 -1.64
N LEU A 80 6.21 -7.13 -1.26
CA LEU A 80 6.22 -8.05 -0.12
C LEU A 80 6.54 -9.47 -0.61
N ILE A 81 7.44 -10.14 0.09
CA ILE A 81 7.83 -11.52 -0.18
C ILE A 81 7.60 -12.35 1.08
N GLN A 82 6.90 -13.47 0.96
CA GLN A 82 6.70 -14.43 2.05
C GLN A 82 6.74 -15.84 1.47
N ASP A 83 7.42 -16.76 2.16
CA ASP A 83 7.65 -18.12 1.67
C ASP A 83 8.30 -18.15 0.27
N MET A 84 9.25 -17.24 0.03
CA MET A 84 9.95 -17.03 -1.26
C MET A 84 9.04 -16.67 -2.44
N LYS A 85 7.79 -16.28 -2.18
CA LYS A 85 6.83 -15.85 -3.20
C LYS A 85 6.47 -14.39 -3.02
N VAL A 86 6.28 -13.69 -4.14
CA VAL A 86 5.72 -12.34 -4.14
C VAL A 86 4.26 -12.41 -3.68
N ARG A 87 3.94 -11.66 -2.63
CA ARG A 87 2.62 -11.61 -1.97
C ARG A 87 1.98 -10.23 -2.05
N SER A 88 2.40 -9.39 -2.98
CA SER A 88 1.77 -8.11 -3.29
C SER A 88 1.99 -7.76 -4.75
N GLY A 89 1.21 -6.82 -5.27
CA GLY A 89 1.59 -6.09 -6.49
C GLY A 89 2.83 -5.21 -6.25
N TRP A 90 3.37 -4.65 -7.33
CA TRP A 90 4.41 -3.62 -7.25
C TRP A 90 3.79 -2.26 -6.93
N TYR A 91 4.25 -1.65 -5.85
CA TYR A 91 3.86 -0.30 -5.45
C TYR A 91 5.01 0.63 -5.71
N SER A 92 4.75 1.69 -6.48
CA SER A 92 5.77 2.66 -6.86
C SER A 92 5.35 4.06 -6.40
N VAL A 93 6.30 4.83 -5.86
CA VAL A 93 6.14 6.26 -5.60
C VAL A 93 7.21 7.00 -6.39
N GLY A 94 6.79 8.02 -7.14
CA GLY A 94 7.71 8.85 -7.92
C GLY A 94 8.61 9.68 -7.00
N ILE A 95 9.86 9.84 -7.41
CA ILE A 95 10.81 10.71 -6.71
C ILE A 95 10.75 12.11 -7.33
N PRO A 96 10.54 13.18 -6.53
CA PRO A 96 10.45 14.53 -7.07
C PRO A 96 11.80 15.00 -7.64
N ALA A 97 11.76 15.78 -8.73
CA ALA A 97 12.96 16.31 -9.38
C ALA A 97 13.76 17.28 -8.48
N SER A 98 13.12 17.86 -7.45
CA SER A 98 13.74 18.80 -6.50
C SER A 98 14.70 18.15 -5.51
N GLY A 99 14.76 16.81 -5.44
CA GLY A 99 15.68 16.10 -4.55
C GLY A 99 15.18 14.70 -4.22
N ILE A 100 16.11 13.75 -4.13
CA ILE A 100 15.80 12.33 -3.94
C ILE A 100 15.75 11.93 -2.46
N TYR A 101 16.33 12.72 -1.56
CA TYR A 101 16.44 12.39 -0.14
C TYR A 101 15.18 12.77 0.64
N GLY A 102 14.80 11.93 1.60
CA GLY A 102 13.61 12.14 2.42
C GLY A 102 12.94 10.83 2.83
N ASN A 103 11.78 10.98 3.48
CA ASN A 103 10.94 9.87 3.91
C ASN A 103 9.78 9.68 2.92
N TYR A 104 9.57 8.44 2.51
CA TYR A 104 8.55 8.05 1.55
C TYR A 104 7.66 6.99 2.17
N THR A 105 6.36 7.25 2.22
CA THR A 105 5.38 6.31 2.75
C THR A 105 4.66 5.61 1.61
N ILE A 106 4.77 4.28 1.58
CA ILE A 106 4.20 3.42 0.54
C ILE A 106 3.23 2.47 1.22
N LYS A 107 1.94 2.59 0.89
CA LYS A 107 0.93 1.64 1.36
C LYS A 107 0.89 0.47 0.40
N VAL A 108 1.00 -0.74 0.93
CA VAL A 108 1.07 -1.98 0.15
C VAL A 108 -0.08 -2.88 0.61
N LYS A 109 -1.04 -3.13 -0.28
CA LYS A 109 -2.06 -4.16 -0.04
C LYS A 109 -1.46 -5.53 -0.40
N PRO A 110 -1.32 -6.45 0.56
CA PRO A 110 -0.91 -7.81 0.27
C PRO A 110 -2.02 -8.60 -0.45
N TYR A 111 -1.66 -9.72 -1.06
CA TYR A 111 -2.61 -10.69 -1.59
C TYR A 111 -3.36 -11.41 -0.45
N ASP A 112 -4.53 -11.95 -0.79
CA ASP A 112 -5.47 -12.53 0.18
C ASP A 112 -4.89 -13.72 0.98
N ASP A 113 -3.84 -14.37 0.46
CA ASP A 113 -3.18 -15.50 1.11
C ASP A 113 -1.94 -15.12 1.93
N PHE A 114 -1.67 -13.82 2.08
CA PHE A 114 -0.60 -13.31 2.93
C PHE A 114 -0.94 -13.50 4.41
N ASN A 115 -0.02 -14.07 5.17
CA ASN A 115 -0.19 -14.29 6.60
C ASN A 115 0.65 -13.30 7.41
N ILE A 116 -0.02 -12.32 8.02
CA ILE A 116 0.62 -11.25 8.81
C ILE A 116 1.40 -11.77 10.02
N SER A 117 1.02 -12.93 10.56
CA SER A 117 1.64 -13.54 11.75
C SER A 117 2.93 -14.29 11.41
N ARG A 118 3.23 -14.48 10.13
CA ARG A 118 4.47 -15.10 9.67
C ARG A 118 5.49 -14.03 9.28
N PRO A 119 6.79 -14.32 9.40
CA PRO A 119 7.82 -13.45 8.85
C PRO A 119 7.60 -13.18 7.36
N PHE A 120 7.97 -12.00 6.92
CA PHE A 120 7.97 -11.60 5.52
C PHE A 120 9.13 -10.64 5.25
N VAL A 121 9.50 -10.52 3.99
CA VAL A 121 10.55 -9.61 3.53
C VAL A 121 9.91 -8.48 2.76
N VAL A 122 10.31 -7.26 3.06
CA VAL A 122 10.07 -6.09 2.21
C VAL A 122 11.30 -5.92 1.32
N LEU A 123 11.08 -6.04 0.01
CA LEU A 123 12.08 -5.73 -1.00
C LEU A 123 11.79 -4.31 -1.52
N THR A 124 12.71 -3.40 -1.25
CA THR A 124 12.65 -2.01 -1.68
C THR A 124 13.72 -1.77 -2.73
N ARG A 125 13.36 -1.11 -3.83
CA ARG A 125 14.28 -0.71 -4.90
C ARG A 125 14.12 0.76 -5.21
N VAL A 126 15.22 1.41 -5.56
CA VAL A 126 15.21 2.74 -6.17
C VAL A 126 15.57 2.59 -7.63
N MET A 127 14.70 3.11 -8.50
CA MET A 127 14.86 3.14 -9.94
C MET A 127 15.26 4.57 -10.35
N ASP A 128 16.30 4.69 -11.17
CA ASP A 128 16.66 5.97 -11.81
C ASP A 128 15.72 6.29 -13.00
N PRO A 129 15.79 7.48 -13.62
CA PRO A 129 14.95 7.84 -14.76
C PRO A 129 15.13 6.97 -16.01
N THR A 130 16.20 6.15 -16.07
CA THR A 130 16.47 5.21 -17.17
C THR A 130 15.92 3.82 -16.89
N GLU A 131 15.10 3.67 -15.84
CA GLU A 131 14.54 2.39 -15.37
C GLU A 131 15.61 1.40 -14.88
N LYS A 132 16.79 1.91 -14.49
CA LYS A 132 17.83 1.08 -13.90
C LYS A 132 17.70 1.05 -12.39
N GLU A 133 17.81 -0.14 -11.81
CA GLU A 133 17.95 -0.31 -10.36
C GLU A 133 19.29 0.29 -9.91
N VAL A 134 19.22 1.33 -9.07
CA VAL A 134 20.41 1.99 -8.51
C VAL A 134 20.66 1.62 -7.07
N SER A 135 19.64 1.11 -6.36
CA SER A 135 19.79 0.62 -5.00
C SER A 135 18.68 -0.38 -4.69
N VAL A 136 19.02 -1.37 -3.88
CA VAL A 136 18.10 -2.41 -3.43
C VAL A 136 18.36 -2.72 -1.96
N LYS A 137 17.28 -2.84 -1.19
CA LYS A 137 17.35 -3.24 0.21
C LYS A 137 16.29 -4.29 0.50
N ARG A 138 16.73 -5.35 1.19
CA ARG A 138 15.87 -6.43 1.70
C ARG A 138 15.84 -6.32 3.20
N THR A 139 14.65 -6.19 3.77
CA THR A 139 14.49 -6.13 5.23
C THR A 139 13.41 -7.12 5.64
N GLU A 140 13.76 -8.01 6.58
CA GLU A 140 12.82 -8.98 7.14
C GLU A 140 12.03 -8.35 8.28
N TYR A 141 10.74 -8.67 8.34
CA TYR A 141 9.82 -8.21 9.36
C TYR A 141 9.00 -9.37 9.90
N LYS A 142 8.60 -9.21 11.16
CA LYS A 142 7.55 -9.99 11.80
C LYS A 142 6.69 -9.01 12.58
N ILE A 143 5.44 -8.86 12.14
CA ILE A 143 4.48 -7.99 12.82
C ILE A 143 3.87 -8.82 13.96
N SER A 144 4.19 -8.43 15.19
CA SER A 144 3.73 -9.07 16.43
C SER A 144 2.33 -8.62 16.82
#